data_AF-P84964-F1
#
_entry.id   AF-P84964-F1
#
_cell.length_a   1.000
_cell.length_b   1.000
_cell.length_c   1.000
_cell.angle_alpha   90.00
_cell.angle_beta   90.00
_cell.angle_gamma   90.00
#
_symmetry.space_group_name_H-M   'P 1'
#
loop_
_entity.id
_entity.type
_entity.pdbx_description
1 polymer ?
#
loop_
_entity_poly.entity_id
_entity_poly.type
_entity_poly.pdbx_seq_one_letter_code
_entity_poly.pdbx_strand_id
1 'polypeptide(L)' 'RTCQSQSHKFKGACFSDTNCASVCRTENFPRGQCNQHHVERKCYCERDC' A
#
# COMPACT_ATOMS: atom_id res chain seq x y z
N ARG A 1 2.79 12.99 11.57
CA ARG A 1 1.68 11.99 11.58
C ARG A 1 1.82 11.14 10.31
N THR A 2 1.32 9.91 10.30
CA THR A 2 1.33 9.09 9.08
C THR A 2 -0.06 9.09 8.49
N CYS A 3 -0.18 9.55 7.24
CA CYS A 3 -1.40 9.42 6.45
C CYS A 3 -1.34 8.08 5.71
N GLN A 4 -2.38 7.26 5.87
CA GLN A 4 -2.53 5.96 5.21
C GLN A 4 -3.73 5.99 4.26
N SER A 5 -3.55 5.45 3.05
CA SER A 5 -4.61 5.28 2.05
C SER A 5 -4.50 3.91 1.40
N GLN A 6 -5.63 3.29 1.03
CA GLN A 6 -5.58 2.09 0.20
C GLN A 6 -5.05 2.46 -1.21
N SER A 7 -4.16 1.63 -1.77
CA SER A 7 -3.67 1.81 -3.13
C SER A 7 -4.78 1.51 -4.14
N HIS A 8 -4.93 2.38 -5.13
CA HIS A 8 -5.88 2.18 -6.24
C HIS A 8 -5.25 1.50 -7.46
N LYS A 9 -3.91 1.54 -7.58
CA LYS A 9 -3.18 0.93 -8.70
C LYS A 9 -2.77 -0.51 -8.40
N PHE A 10 -2.70 -0.92 -7.13
CA PHE A 10 -2.35 -2.29 -6.77
C PHE A 10 -3.48 -3.25 -7.12
N LYS A 11 -3.17 -4.32 -7.86
CA LYS A 11 -4.16 -5.32 -8.31
C LYS A 11 -3.85 -6.68 -7.71
N GLY A 12 -4.89 -7.33 -7.19
CA GLY A 12 -4.81 -8.65 -6.58
C GLY A 12 -4.35 -8.63 -5.12
N ALA A 13 -4.04 -9.81 -4.59
CA ALA A 13 -3.63 -9.97 -3.20
C ALA A 13 -2.18 -9.49 -3.00
N CYS A 14 -1.95 -8.76 -1.91
CA CYS A 14 -0.67 -8.18 -1.56
C CYS A 14 0.24 -9.22 -0.88
N PHE A 15 1.26 -9.69 -1.60
CA PHE A 15 2.22 -10.70 -1.12
C PHE A 15 3.57 -10.11 -0.67
N SER A 16 3.89 -8.88 -1.08
CA SER A 16 5.19 -8.26 -0.86
C SER A 16 5.02 -6.77 -0.61
N ASP A 17 5.50 -6.31 0.54
CA ASP A 17 5.52 -4.89 0.90
C ASP A 17 6.37 -4.08 -0.09
N THR A 18 7.43 -4.68 -0.65
CA THR A 18 8.26 -4.03 -1.67
C THR A 18 7.48 -3.73 -2.94
N ASN A 19 6.62 -4.66 -3.39
CA ASN A 19 5.73 -4.43 -4.53
C ASN A 19 4.68 -3.37 -4.19
N CYS A 20 4.08 -3.44 -3.00
CA CYS A 20 3.14 -2.43 -2.53
C CYS A 20 3.77 -1.03 -2.50
N ALA A 21 4.93 -0.88 -1.85
CA ALA A 21 5.68 0.38 -1.78
C ALA A 21 6.05 0.90 -3.19
N SER A 22 6.44 0.02 -4.12
CA SER A 22 6.75 0.42 -5.50
C SER A 22 5.53 1.00 -6.21
N VAL A 23 4.36 0.39 -6.05
CA VAL A 23 3.09 0.92 -6.58
C VAL A 23 2.72 2.23 -5.89
N CYS A 24 2.82 2.29 -4.56
CA CYS A 24 2.52 3.48 -3.77
C CYS A 24 3.37 4.70 -4.15
N ARG A 25 4.65 4.51 -4.52
CA ARG A 25 5.49 5.59 -5.06
C ARG A 25 4.91 6.21 -6.32
N THR A 26 4.23 5.42 -7.15
CA THR A 26 3.52 5.93 -8.34
C THR A 26 2.21 6.65 -8.01
N GLU A 27 1.76 6.60 -6.76
CA GLU A 27 0.58 7.29 -6.22
C GLU A 27 0.95 8.50 -5.34
N ASN A 28 2.22 8.93 -5.35
CA ASN A 28 2.77 10.00 -4.48
C ASN A 28 2.83 9.63 -2.99
N PHE A 29 2.94 8.34 -2.68
CA PHE A 29 3.20 7.86 -1.32
C PHE A 29 4.61 7.27 -1.27
N PRO A 30 5.52 7.79 -0.43
CA PRO A 30 6.89 7.30 -0.36
C PRO A 30 6.98 5.86 0.18
N ARG A 31 5.98 5.43 0.95
CA ARG A 31 5.93 4.14 1.65
C ARG A 31 4.64 3.40 1.31
N GLY A 32 4.66 2.09 1.53
CA GLY A 32 3.48 1.24 1.44
C GLY A 32 3.72 -0.12 2.05
N GLN A 33 2.66 -0.73 2.57
CA GLN A 33 2.69 -2.02 3.24
C GLN A 33 1.43 -2.85 2.91
N CYS A 34 1.60 -4.17 2.88
CA CYS A 34 0.52 -5.12 2.70
C CYS A 34 -0.20 -5.33 4.03
N ASN A 35 -1.46 -4.88 4.12
CA ASN A 35 -2.29 -5.18 5.27
C ASN A 35 -3.20 -6.37 4.98
N GLN A 36 -3.27 -7.29 5.93
CA GLN A 36 -4.23 -8.38 5.95
C GLN A 36 -5.54 -7.89 6.56
N HIS A 37 -6.61 -7.88 5.76
CA HIS A 37 -7.97 -7.65 6.21
C HIS A 37 -8.78 -8.92 5.95
N HIS A 38 -9.04 -9.70 7.01
CA HIS A 38 -9.73 -10.99 6.92
C HIS A 38 -9.04 -11.95 5.92
N VAL A 39 -9.65 -12.16 4.76
CA VAL A 39 -9.17 -13.06 3.69
C VAL A 39 -8.42 -12.28 2.61
N GLU A 40 -8.56 -10.95 2.58
CA GLU A 40 -7.98 -10.10 1.55
C GLU A 40 -6.65 -9.50 2.02
N ARG A 41 -5.63 -9.58 1.17
CA ARG A 41 -4.38 -8.83 1.36
C ARG A 41 -4.41 -7.60 0.48
N LYS A 42 -4.56 -6.42 1.08
CA LYS A 42 -4.63 -5.15 0.35
C LYS A 42 -3.37 -4.33 0.58
N CYS A 43 -2.95 -3.59 -0.44
CA CYS A 43 -1.84 -2.67 -0.34
C CYS A 43 -2.33 -1.33 0.22
N TYR A 44 -1.68 -0.85 1.28
CA TYR A 44 -1.91 0.46 1.87
C TYR A 44 -0.67 1.32 1.72
N CYS A 45 -0.85 2.49 1.15
CA CYS A 45 0.17 3.49 0.92
C CYS A 45 0.25 4.46 2.09
N GLU A 46 1.47 4.83 2.45
CA GLU A 46 1.78 5.67 3.60
C GLU A 46 2.65 6.86 3.21
N ARG A 47 2.31 8.02 3.77
CA ARG A 47 3.06 9.26 3.58
C ARG A 47 3.08 10.07 4.87
N ASP A 48 4.09 10.92 4.99
CA ASP A 48 4.12 11.91 6.07
C ASP A 48 3.02 12.96 5.83
N CYS A 49 2.34 13.25 6.93
CA CYS A 49 1.28 14.22 7.14
C CYS A 49 1.67 15.03 8.39
#